data_AF-A0A2P6G6F1-F1
#
_entry.id   AF-A0A2P6G6F1-F1
#
_cell.length_a   1.000
_cell.length_b   1.000
_cell.length_c   1.000
_cell.angle_alpha   90.00
_cell.angle_beta   90.00
_cell.angle_gamma   90.00
#
_symmetry.space_group_name_H-M   'P 1'
#
loop_
_entity.id
_entity.type
_entity.pdbx_description
1 polymer ?
#
loop_
_entity_poly.entity_id
_entity_poly.type
_entity_poly.pdbx_seq_one_letter_code
_entity_poly.pdbx_strand_id
1 'polypeptide(L)'
;MKTRVSNFGNRIYDLDGNGLIVLFTRRDSNRKNYHARLRISGLKGCKRVSTGSSDFREAEGIARNHHSILRDSSIGESSLSTKKFSEVFHLFLKTSISESNQGAHRSIYALKRYALDFFGKHNISKITVKEVNDFVIWRRLNYVRAIPSDATIKRELSYLRKVFRYAYKKGFIKMLPDSRFESKGRDLPTL
;
A
#
# COMPACT_ATOMS: atom_id res chain seq x y z
N MET A 1 27.86 17.45 14.85
CA MET A 1 26.60 18.14 14.51
C MET A 1 26.91 19.39 13.69
N LYS A 2 26.42 19.51 12.45
CA LYS A 2 26.61 20.71 11.64
C LYS A 2 25.39 21.60 11.75
N THR A 3 25.53 22.75 12.42
CA THR A 3 24.48 23.77 12.50
C THR A 3 24.55 24.63 11.23
N ARG A 4 23.46 24.67 10.46
CA ARG A 4 23.31 25.65 9.37
C ARG A 4 22.14 26.56 9.72
N VAL A 5 22.43 27.86 9.85
CA VAL A 5 21.37 28.87 9.89
C VAL A 5 20.88 29.03 8.46
N SER A 6 19.62 28.70 8.21
CA SER A 6 19.02 28.94 6.90
C SER A 6 18.78 30.45 6.70
N ASN A 7 18.84 30.92 5.45
CA ASN A 7 18.56 32.31 5.07
C ASN A 7 17.17 32.83 5.49
N PHE A 8 16.32 31.98 6.07
CA PHE A 8 14.96 32.30 6.52
C PHE A 8 14.84 32.44 8.05
N GLY A 9 15.95 32.44 8.80
CA GLY A 9 15.96 32.65 10.26
C GLY A 9 15.55 31.42 11.09
N ASN A 10 15.24 30.29 10.46
CA ASN A 10 14.98 29.03 11.16
C ASN A 10 16.30 28.33 11.52
N ARG A 11 16.40 27.86 12.78
CA ARG A 11 17.51 27.03 13.23
C ARG A 11 17.34 25.63 12.65
N ILE A 12 18.31 25.21 11.83
CA ILE A 12 18.32 23.88 11.21
C ILE A 12 19.52 23.11 11.74
N TYR A 13 19.24 21.91 12.26
CA TYR A 13 20.23 21.00 12.82
C TYR A 13 20.23 19.72 12.01
N ASP A 14 21.34 19.47 11.30
CA ASP A 14 21.63 18.18 10.72
C ASP A 14 22.34 17.33 11.78
N LEU A 15 21.66 16.29 12.25
CA LEU A 15 22.12 15.49 13.38
C LEU A 15 23.42 14.75 13.04
N ASP A 16 23.44 14.12 11.87
CA ASP A 16 24.51 13.21 11.47
C ASP A 16 25.39 13.80 10.35
N GLY A 17 25.01 14.95 9.78
CA GLY A 17 25.78 15.65 8.74
C GLY A 17 25.59 15.08 7.32
N ASN A 18 24.68 14.13 7.16
CA ASN A 18 24.33 13.46 5.90
C ASN A 18 22.98 13.95 5.33
N GLY A 19 22.29 14.86 6.02
CA GLY A 19 20.99 15.39 5.62
C GLY A 19 19.84 14.38 5.68
N LEU A 20 20.03 13.21 6.29
CA LEU A 20 18.98 12.19 6.43
C LEU A 20 18.01 12.54 7.56
N ILE A 21 18.52 13.09 8.66
CA ILE A 21 17.72 13.54 9.79
C ILE A 21 18.02 15.01 10.05
N VAL A 22 17.04 15.86 9.78
CA VAL A 22 17.18 17.30 9.92
C VAL A 22 16.09 17.83 10.86
N LEU A 23 16.50 18.37 12.00
CA LEU A 23 15.60 19.09 12.91
C LEU A 23 15.51 20.56 12.54
N PHE A 24 14.31 21.12 12.61
CA PHE A 24 14.06 22.54 12.38
C PHE A 24 12.87 23.03 13.20
N THR A 25 12.87 24.31 13.53
CA THR A 25 11.71 24.99 14.15
C THR A 25 10.92 25.76 13.10
N ARG A 26 9.61 25.94 13.34
CA ARG A 26 8.75 26.80 12.51
C ARG A 26 8.67 28.18 13.15
N ARG A 27 8.72 29.22 12.32
CA ARG A 27 8.62 30.63 12.77
C ARG A 27 7.21 30.97 13.28
N ASP A 28 6.20 30.39 12.65
CA ASP A 28 4.78 30.74 12.85
C ASP A 28 4.10 29.94 13.97
N SER A 29 4.85 29.09 14.68
CA SER A 29 4.30 28.26 15.75
C SER A 29 4.52 28.95 17.10
N ASN A 30 3.42 29.24 17.80
CA ASN A 30 3.44 29.78 19.16
C ASN A 30 4.14 28.82 20.14
N ARG A 31 4.13 27.51 19.82
CA ARG A 31 4.94 26.49 20.49
C ARG A 31 6.25 26.32 19.73
N LYS A 32 7.39 26.56 20.40
CA LYS A 32 8.76 26.41 19.85
C LYS A 32 9.16 24.94 19.68
N ASN A 33 8.25 24.11 19.19
CA ASN A 33 8.45 22.69 19.03
C ASN A 33 9.35 22.41 17.82
N TYR A 34 10.19 21.41 17.96
CA TYR A 34 10.99 20.91 16.87
C TYR A 34 10.14 20.08 15.89
N HIS A 35 10.54 20.13 14.63
CA HIS A 35 10.05 19.28 13.57
C HIS A 35 11.23 18.56 12.95
N ALA A 36 11.02 17.32 12.51
CA ALA A 36 12.02 16.54 11.83
C ALA A 36 11.66 16.35 10.36
N ARG A 37 12.65 16.52 9.48
CA ARG A 37 12.63 16.06 8.10
C ARG A 37 13.48 14.82 8.00
N LEU A 38 12.85 13.73 7.56
CA LEU A 38 13.43 12.40 7.50
C LEU A 38 13.55 11.96 6.04
N ARG A 39 14.75 11.53 5.65
CA ARG A 39 15.06 10.96 4.33
C ARG A 39 15.68 9.59 4.50
N ILE A 40 15.44 8.71 3.54
CA ILE A 40 16.03 7.38 3.48
C ILE A 40 17.01 7.38 2.31
N SER A 41 18.23 6.89 2.55
CA SER A 41 19.25 6.79 1.50
C SER A 41 18.75 5.92 0.35
N GLY A 42 18.90 6.39 -0.89
CA GLY A 42 18.44 5.70 -2.10
C GLY A 42 16.96 5.89 -2.47
N LEU A 43 16.13 6.50 -1.61
CA LEU A 43 14.73 6.79 -1.92
C LEU A 43 14.49 8.27 -2.24
N LYS A 44 13.67 8.53 -3.27
CA LYS A 44 13.20 9.88 -3.59
C LYS A 44 12.04 10.25 -2.67
N GLY A 45 12.23 11.28 -1.86
CA GLY A 45 11.19 11.83 -0.99
C GLY A 45 11.72 12.24 0.38
N CYS A 46 10.92 13.01 1.11
CA CYS A 46 11.17 13.29 2.52
C CYS A 46 9.86 13.24 3.29
N LYS A 47 9.86 12.62 4.47
CA LYS A 47 8.74 12.66 5.40
C LYS A 47 8.98 13.75 6.43
N ARG A 48 7.99 14.59 6.68
CA ARG A 48 8.04 15.61 7.74
C ARG A 48 7.20 15.14 8.91
N VAL A 49 7.75 15.20 10.11
CA VAL A 49 7.06 14.83 11.36
C VAL A 49 7.26 15.94 12.39
N SER A 50 6.29 16.14 13.27
CA SER A 50 6.49 16.97 14.47
C SER A 50 7.04 16.09 15.58
N THR A 51 8.03 16.56 16.33
CA THR A 51 8.51 15.84 17.51
C THR A 51 7.67 16.12 18.74
N GLY A 52 6.79 17.14 18.70
CA GLY A 52 5.97 17.54 19.84
C GLY A 52 6.71 18.20 20.99
N SER A 53 8.05 18.17 20.99
CA SER A 53 8.90 18.70 22.07
C SER A 53 9.67 19.96 21.65
N SER A 54 9.83 20.87 22.61
CA SER A 54 10.69 22.06 22.52
C SER A 54 12.10 21.82 23.08
N ASP A 55 12.36 20.66 23.71
CA ASP A 55 13.70 20.24 24.11
C ASP A 55 14.41 19.60 22.91
N PHE A 56 15.63 20.05 22.65
CA PHE A 56 16.48 19.53 21.58
C PHE A 56 16.79 18.04 21.75
N ARG A 57 17.16 17.59 22.96
CA ARG A 57 17.58 16.18 23.19
C ARG A 57 16.42 15.22 23.01
N GLU A 58 15.25 15.61 23.52
CA GLU A 58 14.03 14.81 23.37
C GLU A 58 13.60 14.76 21.90
N ALA A 59 13.62 15.90 21.20
CA ALA A 59 13.32 15.97 19.78
C ALA A 59 14.28 15.13 18.93
N GLU A 60 15.57 15.11 19.28
CA GLU A 60 16.60 14.28 18.67
C GLU A 60 16.29 12.79 18.82
N GLY A 61 15.97 12.33 20.04
CA GLY A 61 15.58 10.95 20.30
C GLY A 61 14.34 10.52 19.50
N ILE A 62 13.30 11.35 19.50
CA ILE A 62 12.06 11.11 18.75
C ILE A 62 12.32 11.06 17.24
N ALA A 63 13.13 11.99 16.71
CA ALA A 63 13.47 12.02 15.29
C ALA A 63 14.25 10.78 14.85
N ARG A 64 15.22 10.31 15.66
CA ARG A 64 15.95 9.08 15.38
C ARG A 64 15.06 7.84 15.42
N ASN A 65 14.17 7.75 16.41
CA ASN A 65 13.22 6.65 16.48
C ASN A 65 12.32 6.60 15.23
N HIS A 66 11.75 7.74 14.83
CA HIS A 66 10.96 7.81 13.59
C HIS A 66 11.77 7.47 12.34
N HIS A 67 13.05 7.86 12.28
CA HIS A 67 13.93 7.51 11.16
C HIS A 67 14.16 6.00 11.07
N SER A 68 14.43 5.33 12.20
CA SER A 68 14.60 3.87 12.24
C SER A 68 13.34 3.15 11.75
N ILE A 69 12.17 3.51 12.30
CA ILE A 69 10.89 2.91 11.90
C ILE A 69 10.64 3.07 10.39
N LEU A 70 10.94 4.26 9.85
CA LEU A 70 10.81 4.53 8.42
C LEU A 70 11.79 3.70 7.59
N ARG A 71 13.05 3.59 8.02
CA ARG A 71 14.07 2.79 7.37
C ARG A 71 13.67 1.31 7.34
N ASP A 72 13.25 0.76 8.47
CA ASP A 72 12.87 -0.65 8.58
C ASP A 72 11.62 -0.97 7.73
N SER A 73 10.62 -0.08 7.74
CA SER A 73 9.45 -0.18 6.86
C SER A 73 9.85 -0.15 5.38
N SER A 74 10.79 0.72 5.01
CA SER A 74 11.25 0.86 3.63
C SER A 74 12.07 -0.33 3.13
N ILE A 75 12.87 -0.95 4.00
CA ILE A 75 13.59 -2.20 3.69
C ILE A 75 12.58 -3.33 3.48
N GLY A 76 11.54 -3.38 4.32
CA GLY A 76 10.40 -4.28 4.16
C GLY A 76 9.70 -4.14 2.81
N GLU A 77 9.47 -2.90 2.36
CA GLU A 77 8.84 -2.56 1.07
C GLU A 77 9.76 -2.77 -0.15
N SER A 78 11.07 -2.48 -0.07
CA SER A 78 12.01 -2.67 -1.18
C SER A 78 12.20 -4.15 -1.58
N SER A 79 11.89 -5.08 -0.68
CA SER A 79 11.89 -6.53 -0.95
C SER A 79 10.57 -7.01 -1.56
N LEU A 80 9.54 -6.17 -1.66
CA LEU A 80 8.27 -6.52 -2.28
C LEU A 80 8.35 -6.38 -3.79
N SER A 81 7.77 -7.34 -4.51
CA SER A 81 7.72 -7.30 -5.96
C SER A 81 7.05 -6.01 -6.45
N THR A 82 7.72 -5.31 -7.37
CA THR A 82 7.20 -4.14 -8.10
C THR A 82 6.26 -4.53 -9.22
N LYS A 83 5.95 -5.84 -9.38
CA LYS A 83 5.06 -6.32 -10.42
C LYS A 83 3.65 -5.78 -10.23
N LYS A 84 3.09 -5.32 -11.36
CA LYS A 84 1.69 -4.92 -11.43
C LYS A 84 0.80 -6.16 -11.37
N PHE A 85 -0.41 -5.99 -10.85
CA PHE A 85 -1.41 -7.05 -10.82
C PHE A 85 -1.69 -7.59 -12.23
N SER A 86 -1.77 -6.72 -13.24
CA SER A 86 -1.98 -7.11 -14.63
C SER A 86 -0.95 -8.11 -15.15
N GLU A 87 0.34 -7.86 -14.86
CA GLU A 87 1.43 -8.77 -15.25
C GLU A 87 1.28 -10.14 -14.58
N VAL A 88 1.04 -10.16 -13.27
CA VAL A 88 0.89 -11.42 -12.53
C VAL A 88 -0.37 -12.17 -12.95
N PHE A 89 -1.45 -11.45 -13.23
CA PHE A 89 -2.70 -12.02 -13.74
C PHE A 89 -2.47 -12.71 -15.08
N HIS A 90 -1.74 -12.09 -16.02
CA HIS A 90 -1.42 -12.72 -17.30
C HIS A 90 -0.52 -13.94 -17.16
N LEU A 91 0.47 -13.91 -16.26
CA LEU A 91 1.28 -15.09 -15.94
C LEU A 91 0.42 -16.23 -15.38
N PHE A 92 -0.48 -15.91 -14.45
CA PHE A 92 -1.44 -16.87 -13.90
C PHE A 92 -2.35 -17.47 -14.98
N LEU A 93 -2.86 -16.66 -15.92
CA LEU A 93 -3.66 -17.14 -17.04
C LEU A 93 -2.88 -18.14 -17.88
N LYS A 94 -1.63 -17.82 -18.24
CA LYS A 94 -0.78 -18.69 -19.07
C LYS A 94 -0.60 -20.07 -18.42
N THR A 95 -0.40 -20.11 -17.10
CA THR A 95 -0.26 -21.37 -16.35
C THR A 95 -1.59 -22.09 -16.14
N SER A 96 -2.69 -21.37 -15.90
CA SER A 96 -3.99 -21.99 -15.57
C SER A 96 -4.75 -22.48 -16.81
N ILE A 97 -4.58 -21.83 -17.96
CA ILE A 97 -5.21 -22.21 -19.23
C ILE A 97 -4.63 -23.55 -19.72
N SER A 98 -3.34 -23.80 -19.51
CA SER A 98 -2.73 -25.09 -19.83
C SER A 98 -3.21 -26.25 -18.95
N GLU A 99 -3.82 -25.96 -17.80
CA GLU A 99 -4.20 -26.96 -16.79
C GLU A 99 -5.72 -27.23 -16.72
N SER A 100 -6.58 -26.55 -17.50
CA SER A 100 -8.03 -26.50 -17.23
C SER A 100 -8.98 -26.82 -18.40
N ASN A 101 -10.06 -27.56 -18.09
CA ASN A 101 -11.24 -27.79 -18.94
C ASN A 101 -12.09 -26.53 -19.19
N GLN A 102 -12.85 -26.54 -20.30
CA GLN A 102 -13.58 -25.41 -20.92
C GLN A 102 -14.45 -24.54 -19.97
N GLY A 103 -15.05 -25.11 -18.92
CA GLY A 103 -15.95 -24.38 -18.01
C GLY A 103 -15.27 -23.32 -17.12
N ALA A 104 -14.01 -23.54 -16.73
CA ALA A 104 -13.29 -22.57 -15.90
C ALA A 104 -12.90 -21.31 -16.68
N HIS A 105 -12.73 -21.43 -18.00
CA HIS A 105 -12.33 -20.33 -18.87
C HIS A 105 -13.34 -19.17 -18.81
N ARG A 106 -14.64 -19.44 -18.93
CA ARG A 106 -15.67 -18.37 -18.92
C ARG A 106 -15.64 -17.52 -17.65
N SER A 107 -15.48 -18.13 -16.48
CA SER A 107 -15.45 -17.41 -15.21
C SER A 107 -14.15 -16.61 -15.01
N ILE A 108 -13.03 -17.15 -15.51
CA ILE A 108 -11.74 -16.46 -15.51
C ILE A 108 -11.77 -15.24 -16.44
N TYR A 109 -12.41 -15.34 -17.61
CA TYR A 109 -12.61 -14.20 -18.52
C TYR A 109 -13.50 -13.12 -17.92
N ALA A 110 -14.56 -13.49 -17.19
CA ALA A 110 -15.39 -12.53 -16.47
C ALA A 110 -14.57 -11.77 -15.40
N LEU A 111 -13.75 -12.49 -14.62
CA LEU A 111 -12.85 -11.86 -13.67
C LEU A 111 -11.83 -10.96 -14.37
N LYS A 112 -11.25 -11.40 -15.50
CA LYS A 112 -10.23 -10.66 -16.25
C LYS A 112 -10.68 -9.23 -16.53
N ARG A 113 -11.91 -9.04 -17.00
CA ARG A 113 -12.42 -7.70 -17.34
C ARG A 113 -12.40 -6.78 -16.12
N TYR A 114 -13.09 -7.16 -15.06
CA TYR A 114 -13.31 -6.29 -13.91
C TYR A 114 -12.09 -6.20 -12.99
N ALA A 115 -11.36 -7.29 -12.80
CA ALA A 115 -10.16 -7.29 -11.96
C ALA A 115 -9.00 -6.54 -12.63
N LEU A 116 -8.84 -6.60 -13.96
CA LEU A 116 -7.81 -5.80 -14.63
C LEU A 116 -8.18 -4.32 -14.67
N ASP A 117 -9.45 -3.99 -14.83
CA ASP A 117 -9.90 -2.59 -14.82
C ASP A 117 -9.65 -1.94 -13.45
N PHE A 118 -10.00 -2.66 -12.38
CA PHE A 118 -9.80 -2.17 -11.01
C PHE A 118 -8.34 -2.26 -10.55
N PHE A 119 -7.73 -3.44 -10.59
CA PHE A 119 -6.40 -3.68 -10.02
C PHE A 119 -5.25 -3.53 -11.00
N GLY A 120 -5.48 -3.43 -12.31
CA GLY A 120 -4.43 -3.66 -13.32
C GLY A 120 -3.18 -2.80 -13.16
N LYS A 121 -3.32 -1.58 -12.63
CA LYS A 121 -2.22 -0.64 -12.36
C LYS A 121 -1.63 -0.76 -10.95
N HIS A 122 -2.28 -1.48 -10.04
CA HIS A 122 -1.84 -1.66 -8.67
C HIS A 122 -0.65 -2.62 -8.61
N ASN A 123 0.30 -2.34 -7.72
CA ASN A 123 1.35 -3.30 -7.38
C ASN A 123 0.72 -4.45 -6.60
N ILE A 124 0.97 -5.68 -7.02
CA ILE A 124 0.29 -6.85 -6.41
C ILE A 124 0.63 -7.01 -4.92
N SER A 125 1.83 -6.59 -4.53
CA SER A 125 2.32 -6.60 -3.16
C SER A 125 1.66 -5.57 -2.24
N LYS A 126 1.00 -4.56 -2.82
CA LYS A 126 0.30 -3.50 -2.08
C LYS A 126 -1.22 -3.72 -2.01
N ILE A 127 -1.73 -4.80 -2.58
CA ILE A 127 -3.15 -5.13 -2.51
C ILE A 127 -3.42 -5.82 -1.17
N THR A 128 -4.14 -5.12 -0.29
CA THR A 128 -4.56 -5.62 1.02
C THR A 128 -6.03 -6.02 1.00
N VAL A 129 -6.54 -6.49 2.16
CA VAL A 129 -7.96 -6.80 2.34
C VAL A 129 -8.84 -5.58 2.06
N LYS A 130 -8.34 -4.36 2.35
CA LYS A 130 -9.07 -3.12 2.08
C LYS A 130 -9.36 -2.95 0.60
N GLU A 131 -8.33 -3.05 -0.26
CA GLU A 131 -8.52 -2.88 -1.71
C GLU A 131 -9.40 -3.99 -2.30
N VAL A 132 -9.39 -5.20 -1.71
CA VAL A 132 -10.32 -6.27 -2.11
C VAL A 132 -11.77 -5.94 -1.74
N ASN A 133 -12.01 -5.34 -0.58
CA ASN A 133 -13.35 -4.87 -0.21
C ASN A 133 -13.81 -3.70 -1.09
N ASP A 134 -12.90 -2.77 -1.39
CA ASP A 134 -13.17 -1.65 -2.31
C ASP A 134 -13.55 -2.18 -3.70
N PHE A 135 -12.90 -3.26 -4.17
CA PHE A 135 -13.28 -3.94 -5.41
C PHE A 135 -14.69 -4.51 -5.35
N VAL A 136 -15.13 -5.11 -4.24
CA VAL A 136 -16.50 -5.65 -4.11
C VAL A 136 -17.54 -4.54 -4.24
N ILE A 137 -17.32 -3.41 -3.58
CA ILE A 137 -18.20 -2.24 -3.65
C ILE A 137 -18.24 -1.70 -5.09
N TRP A 138 -17.06 -1.47 -5.67
CA TRP A 138 -16.94 -1.00 -7.05
C TRP A 138 -17.61 -1.94 -8.05
N ARG A 139 -17.45 -3.26 -7.87
CA ARG A 139 -17.99 -4.28 -8.77
C ARG A 139 -19.52 -4.34 -8.75
N ARG A 140 -20.16 -4.05 -7.63
CA ARG A 140 -21.63 -3.92 -7.53
C ARG A 140 -22.15 -2.74 -8.35
N LEU A 141 -21.36 -1.67 -8.44
CA LEU A 141 -21.70 -0.46 -9.19
C LEU A 141 -21.31 -0.55 -10.68
N ASN A 142 -20.28 -1.36 -11.00
CA ASN A 142 -19.72 -1.46 -12.35
C ASN A 142 -20.05 -2.81 -12.97
N TYR A 143 -21.05 -2.83 -13.84
CA TYR A 143 -21.52 -4.00 -14.56
C TYR A 143 -22.04 -3.62 -15.95
N VAL A 144 -22.15 -4.61 -16.84
CA VAL A 144 -22.53 -4.36 -18.25
C VAL A 144 -24.02 -4.60 -18.51
N ARG A 145 -24.58 -5.71 -18.02
CA ARG A 145 -25.97 -6.13 -18.33
C ARG A 145 -26.86 -6.19 -17.10
N ALA A 146 -26.34 -6.73 -16.00
CA ALA A 146 -27.09 -6.91 -14.77
C ALA A 146 -26.16 -6.76 -13.57
N ILE A 147 -26.73 -6.27 -12.47
CA ILE A 147 -26.08 -6.19 -11.16
C ILE A 147 -25.60 -7.61 -10.80
N PRO A 148 -24.32 -7.79 -10.43
CA PRO A 148 -23.82 -9.11 -10.08
C PRO A 148 -24.48 -9.62 -8.80
N SER A 149 -24.98 -10.86 -8.84
CA SER A 149 -25.45 -11.53 -7.64
C SER A 149 -24.31 -11.80 -6.66
N ASP A 150 -24.64 -12.00 -5.39
CA ASP A 150 -23.66 -12.37 -4.37
C ASP A 150 -22.89 -13.65 -4.73
N ALA A 151 -23.55 -14.61 -5.38
CA ALA A 151 -22.90 -15.82 -5.90
C ALA A 151 -21.85 -15.49 -6.98
N THR A 152 -22.13 -14.51 -7.84
CA THR A 152 -21.20 -14.05 -8.86
C THR A 152 -19.98 -13.39 -8.22
N ILE A 153 -20.18 -12.50 -7.26
CA ILE A 153 -19.10 -11.83 -6.52
C ILE A 153 -18.24 -12.87 -5.77
N LYS A 154 -18.86 -13.80 -5.04
CA LYS A 154 -18.14 -14.87 -4.33
C LYS A 154 -17.28 -15.70 -5.29
N ARG A 155 -17.82 -16.04 -6.47
CA ARG A 155 -17.08 -16.76 -7.52
C ARG A 155 -15.89 -15.93 -8.02
N GLU A 156 -16.09 -14.66 -8.37
CA GLU A 156 -15.01 -13.76 -8.82
C GLU A 156 -13.91 -13.65 -7.75
N LEU A 157 -14.27 -13.45 -6.47
CA LEU A 157 -13.31 -13.43 -5.35
C LEU A 157 -12.57 -14.77 -5.17
N SER A 158 -13.24 -15.90 -5.40
CA SER A 158 -12.58 -17.20 -5.37
C SER A 158 -11.49 -17.33 -6.44
N TYR A 159 -11.70 -16.78 -7.64
CA TYR A 159 -10.68 -16.76 -8.69
C TYR A 159 -9.58 -15.73 -8.38
N LEU A 160 -9.94 -14.57 -7.84
CA LEU A 160 -8.95 -13.56 -7.42
C LEU A 160 -7.98 -14.13 -6.36
N ARG A 161 -8.49 -14.93 -5.41
CA ARG A 161 -7.65 -15.67 -4.46
C ARG A 161 -6.69 -16.65 -5.14
N LYS A 162 -7.08 -17.29 -6.26
CA LYS A 162 -6.17 -18.17 -7.01
C LYS A 162 -5.00 -17.36 -7.59
N VAL A 163 -5.26 -16.15 -8.09
CA VAL A 163 -4.21 -15.23 -8.54
C VAL A 163 -3.27 -14.86 -7.40
N PHE A 164 -3.80 -14.49 -6.22
CA PHE A 164 -2.95 -14.18 -5.06
C PHE A 164 -2.15 -15.40 -4.57
N ARG A 165 -2.74 -16.60 -4.58
CA ARG A 165 -2.01 -17.84 -4.26
C ARG A 165 -0.88 -18.11 -5.25
N TYR A 166 -1.12 -17.89 -6.54
CA TYR A 166 -0.08 -17.97 -7.56
C TYR A 166 1.04 -16.96 -7.28
N ALA A 167 0.68 -15.71 -6.99
CA ALA A 167 1.63 -14.65 -6.66
C ALA A 167 2.47 -15.00 -5.41
N TYR A 168 1.84 -15.57 -4.37
CA TYR A 168 2.51 -16.01 -3.16
C TYR A 168 3.50 -17.14 -3.45
N LYS A 169 3.08 -18.18 -4.17
CA LYS A 169 3.95 -19.30 -4.58
C LYS A 169 5.16 -18.86 -5.40
N LYS A 170 5.02 -17.79 -6.21
CA LYS A 170 6.11 -17.21 -7.01
C LYS A 170 6.94 -16.16 -6.25
N GLY A 171 6.66 -15.92 -4.97
CA GLY A 171 7.37 -14.94 -4.15
C GLY A 171 7.08 -13.48 -4.51
N PHE A 172 6.01 -13.20 -5.26
CA PHE A 172 5.64 -11.83 -5.62
C PHE A 172 4.96 -11.07 -4.48
N ILE A 173 4.33 -11.81 -3.55
CA ILE A 173 3.74 -11.27 -2.33
C ILE A 173 4.23 -12.07 -1.11
N LYS A 174 4.44 -11.39 0.02
CA LYS A 174 4.93 -12.02 1.27
C LYS A 174 3.83 -12.71 2.07
N MET A 175 2.60 -12.25 1.94
CA MET A 175 1.45 -12.79 2.65
C MET A 175 0.24 -12.83 1.73
N LEU A 176 -0.60 -13.83 1.92
CA LEU A 176 -1.90 -13.88 1.29
C LEU A 176 -2.83 -12.88 1.99
N PRO A 177 -3.59 -12.05 1.25
CA PRO A 177 -4.66 -11.27 1.85
C PRO A 177 -5.68 -12.23 2.50
N ASP A 178 -5.67 -12.30 3.84
CA ASP A 178 -6.61 -13.15 4.57
C ASP A 178 -8.01 -12.56 4.40
N SER A 179 -8.79 -13.26 3.60
CA SER A 179 -10.16 -12.90 3.31
C SER A 179 -11.04 -13.92 3.99
N ARG A 180 -11.09 -13.87 5.33
CA ARG A 180 -12.35 -14.14 6.01
C ARG A 180 -13.31 -13.05 5.56
N PHE A 181 -13.90 -13.20 4.38
CA PHE A 181 -15.04 -12.39 3.99
C PHE A 181 -16.13 -12.75 4.99
N GLU A 182 -16.26 -11.98 6.07
CA GLU A 182 -17.33 -12.16 7.04
C GLU A 182 -18.63 -12.15 6.24
N SER A 183 -19.29 -13.31 6.18
CA SER A 183 -20.69 -13.41 5.79
C SER A 183 -21.54 -12.78 6.90
N LYS A 184 -21.36 -11.49 7.17
CA LYS A 184 -22.38 -10.73 7.88
C LYS A 184 -23.42 -10.38 6.84
N GLY A 185 -24.47 -11.20 6.79
CA GLY A 185 -25.77 -10.73 6.37
C GLY A 185 -26.06 -9.46 7.16
N ARG A 186 -26.03 -8.32 6.47
CA ARG A 186 -26.55 -7.06 6.96
C ARG A 186 -27.35 -6.50 5.82
N ASP A 187 -28.60 -6.27 6.14
CA ASP A 187 -29.68 -5.86 5.27
C ASP A 187 -29.24 -4.74 4.33
N LEU A 188 -29.59 -4.90 3.06
CA LEU A 188 -29.52 -3.81 2.10
C LEU A 188 -30.49 -2.72 2.59
N PRO A 189 -30.10 -1.44 2.62
CA PRO A 189 -31.07 -0.38 2.85
C PRO A 189 -32.08 -0.43 1.71
N THR A 190 -33.32 -0.69 2.08
CA THR A 190 -34.49 -0.58 1.21
C THR A 190 -34.53 0.86 0.69
N LEU A 191 -34.52 1.04 -0.63
CA LEU A 191 -34.99 2.26 -1.26
C LEU A 191 -36.49 2.12 -1.52
#